data_AF-A0A7X6HD76-F1
#
_entry.id   AF-A0A7X6HD76-F1
#
_cell.length_a   1.000
_cell.length_b   1.000
_cell.length_c   1.000
_cell.angle_alpha   90.00
_cell.angle_beta   90.00
_cell.angle_gamma   90.00
#
_symmetry.space_group_name_H-M   'P 1'
#
loop_
_entity.id
_entity.type
_entity.pdbx_description
1 polymer ?
#
loop_
_entity_poly.entity_id
_entity_poly.type
_entity_poly.pdbx_seq_one_letter_code
_entity_poly.pdbx_strand_id
1 'polypeptide(L)'
;MRVSIHTVTKTLSRNDIGLTGGHQAGITVPKVSRMLEFFPQLDATEFNPSVKLTGIDTADGTEFLMTYIYYNGKTLGRSTRNEYRLTGLTAFMRRHQATEGDVLWIERVRTSIYRLSLERMLMPRTELPQKILLKGTWSTIRKAAR
;
A
#
# COMPACT_ATOMS: atom_id res chain seq x y z
N MET A 1 21.14 -9.45 10.22
CA MET A 1 20.75 -8.03 10.10
C MET A 1 19.35 -7.97 9.46
N ARG A 2 18.31 -7.55 10.20
CA ARG A 2 16.98 -7.35 9.60
C ARG A 2 17.00 -6.02 8.84
N VAL A 3 16.84 -6.07 7.52
CA VAL A 3 16.74 -4.85 6.69
C VAL A 3 15.31 -4.34 6.81
N SER A 4 15.09 -3.31 7.61
CA SER A 4 13.78 -2.65 7.72
C SER A 4 13.49 -1.90 6.41
N ILE A 5 12.37 -2.24 5.77
CA ILE A 5 11.92 -1.48 4.61
C ILE A 5 11.19 -0.22 5.06
N HIS A 6 11.59 0.91 4.48
CA HIS A 6 11.01 2.22 4.78
C HIS A 6 10.16 2.74 3.62
N THR A 7 10.27 2.14 2.44
CA THR A 7 9.55 2.57 1.24
C THR A 7 9.12 1.37 0.40
N VAL A 8 7.87 1.41 -0.05
CA VAL A 8 7.29 0.48 -1.02
C VAL A 8 6.61 1.25 -2.14
N THR A 9 6.49 0.60 -3.29
CA THR A 9 5.82 1.15 -4.47
C THR A 9 4.79 0.17 -4.99
N LYS A 10 3.67 0.69 -5.50
CA LYS A 10 2.62 -0.08 -6.17
C LYS A 10 2.35 0.53 -7.53
N THR A 11 2.61 -0.21 -8.60
CA THR A 11 2.05 0.13 -9.92
C THR A 11 0.54 -0.11 -9.87
N LEU A 12 -0.26 0.93 -10.13
CA LEU A 12 -1.71 0.88 -10.02
C LEU A 12 -2.33 0.11 -11.19
N SER A 13 -3.25 -0.79 -10.87
CA SER A 13 -4.12 -1.46 -11.83
C SER A 13 -5.47 -0.75 -11.90
N ARG A 14 -6.28 -1.06 -12.92
CA ARG A 14 -7.68 -0.57 -13.02
C ARG A 14 -8.52 -0.78 -11.76
N ASN A 15 -8.31 -1.91 -11.07
CA ASN A 15 -9.03 -2.24 -9.84
C ASN A 15 -8.64 -1.32 -8.67
N ASP A 16 -7.37 -0.92 -8.59
CA ASP A 16 -6.87 -0.09 -7.49
C ASP A 16 -7.47 1.32 -7.53
N ILE A 17 -7.72 1.82 -8.74
CA ILE A 17 -8.31 3.15 -9.00
C ILE A 17 -9.84 3.11 -9.18
N GLY A 18 -10.48 1.96 -8.96
CA GLY A 18 -11.95 1.85 -8.97
C GLY A 18 -12.61 1.90 -10.35
N LEU A 19 -11.85 1.71 -11.45
CA LEU A 19 -12.35 1.79 -12.83
C LEU A 19 -13.03 0.52 -13.34
N THR A 20 -13.25 -0.49 -12.49
CA THR A 20 -13.86 -1.76 -12.89
C THR A 20 -15.32 -1.92 -12.48
N GLY A 21 -15.96 -0.87 -11.93
CA GLY A 21 -17.39 -0.86 -11.59
C GLY A 21 -17.80 -1.77 -10.42
N GLY A 22 -16.92 -2.67 -9.96
CA GLY A 22 -17.10 -3.42 -8.73
C GLY A 22 -16.78 -2.58 -7.49
N HIS A 23 -17.31 -2.99 -6.33
CA HIS A 23 -16.97 -2.36 -5.05
C HIS A 23 -15.44 -2.33 -4.85
N GLN A 24 -14.86 -1.13 -4.83
CA GLN A 24 -13.45 -0.95 -4.53
C GLN A 24 -13.20 -1.33 -3.06
N ALA A 25 -12.76 -2.57 -2.80
CA ALA A 25 -12.42 -3.02 -1.45
C ALA A 25 -11.02 -2.58 -0.99
N GLY A 26 -10.34 -1.72 -1.75
CA GLY A 26 -8.98 -1.22 -1.49
C GLY A 26 -7.88 -2.04 -2.17
N ILE A 27 -6.65 -1.53 -2.10
CA ILE A 27 -5.46 -2.10 -2.73
C ILE A 27 -5.04 -3.37 -1.98
N THR A 28 -4.91 -4.49 -2.69
CA THR A 28 -4.42 -5.75 -2.10
C THR A 28 -2.97 -5.63 -1.68
N VAL A 29 -2.68 -5.97 -0.43
CA VAL A 29 -1.33 -6.00 0.15
C VAL A 29 -0.78 -7.44 0.13
N PRO A 30 0.41 -7.68 -0.44
CA PRO A 30 1.04 -9.00 -0.49
C PRO A 30 1.30 -9.61 0.89
N LYS A 31 0.98 -10.90 1.01
CA LYS A 31 1.32 -11.75 2.17
C LYS A 31 2.75 -12.26 2.14
N VAL A 32 3.71 -11.35 2.03
CA VAL A 32 5.14 -11.66 2.12
C VAL A 32 5.70 -10.95 3.34
N SER A 33 6.58 -11.62 4.10
CA SER A 33 7.07 -11.14 5.41
C SER A 33 7.50 -9.68 5.37
N ARG A 34 8.33 -9.31 4.38
CA ARG A 34 8.82 -7.95 4.21
C ARG A 34 7.69 -6.91 4.08
N MET A 35 6.62 -7.22 3.36
CA MET A 35 5.47 -6.31 3.20
C MET A 35 4.61 -6.25 4.46
N LEU A 36 4.46 -7.37 5.17
CA LEU A 36 3.70 -7.41 6.42
C LEU A 36 4.43 -6.65 7.55
N GLU A 37 5.77 -6.70 7.57
CA GLU A 37 6.62 -5.94 8.49
C GLU A 37 6.58 -4.41 8.23
N PHE A 38 6.20 -4.00 7.01
CA PHE A 38 6.06 -2.58 6.66
C PHE A 38 4.90 -1.92 7.39
N PHE A 39 3.78 -2.62 7.56
CA PHE A 39 2.59 -2.11 8.26
C PHE A 39 2.60 -2.50 9.74
N PRO A 40 1.72 -1.91 10.58
CA PRO A 40 1.52 -2.41 11.94
C PRO A 40 1.06 -3.87 11.93
N GLN A 41 1.49 -4.63 12.93
CA GLN A 41 1.00 -6.00 13.11
C GLN A 41 -0.48 -5.98 13.48
N LEU A 42 -1.22 -6.95 12.96
CA LEU A 42 -2.62 -7.17 13.24
C LEU A 42 -2.77 -8.51 13.95
N ASP A 43 -3.64 -8.57 14.96
CA ASP A 43 -3.95 -9.82 15.65
C ASP A 43 -4.81 -10.72 14.75
N ALA A 44 -4.19 -11.76 14.19
CA ALA A 44 -4.86 -12.67 13.27
C ALA A 44 -5.92 -13.57 13.93
N THR A 45 -6.03 -13.57 15.25
CA THR A 45 -7.07 -14.31 15.99
C THR A 45 -8.42 -13.58 16.00
N GLU A 46 -8.42 -12.26 15.85
CA GLU A 46 -9.63 -11.45 15.72
C GLU A 46 -10.24 -11.61 14.32
N PHE A 47 -11.55 -11.42 14.16
CA PHE A 47 -12.20 -11.45 12.84
C PHE A 47 -12.06 -10.11 12.14
N ASN A 48 -11.40 -10.12 10.97
CA ASN A 48 -11.10 -8.95 10.16
C ASN A 48 -10.34 -7.83 10.93
N PRO A 49 -9.22 -8.12 11.61
CA PRO A 49 -8.49 -7.12 12.39
C PRO A 49 -8.06 -5.97 11.48
N SER A 50 -8.10 -4.76 12.01
CA SER A 50 -7.74 -3.57 11.25
C SER A 50 -7.15 -2.47 12.11
N VAL A 51 -6.42 -1.56 11.47
CA VAL A 51 -5.83 -0.40 12.11
C VAL A 51 -5.96 0.83 11.21
N LYS A 52 -6.29 1.97 11.81
CA LYS A 52 -6.29 3.27 11.14
C LYS A 52 -4.86 3.77 11.00
N LEU A 53 -4.53 4.28 9.82
CA LEU A 53 -3.23 4.87 9.50
C LEU A 53 -3.46 6.32 9.04
N THR A 54 -2.50 7.19 9.35
CA THR A 54 -2.44 8.54 8.80
C THR A 54 -1.60 8.53 7.53
N GLY A 55 -2.20 8.93 6.41
CA GLY A 55 -1.53 9.24 5.16
C GLY A 55 -1.29 10.74 5.06
N ILE A 56 -0.10 11.14 4.62
CA ILE A 56 0.29 12.52 4.34
C ILE A 56 0.60 12.60 2.85
N ASP A 57 -0.17 13.41 2.13
CA ASP A 57 0.07 13.72 0.72
C ASP A 57 1.33 14.59 0.60
N THR A 58 2.35 14.13 -0.13
CA THR A 58 3.60 14.91 -0.24
C THR A 58 3.46 16.13 -1.15
N ALA A 59 2.41 16.21 -1.97
CA ALA A 59 2.22 17.31 -2.91
C ALA A 59 1.80 18.60 -2.20
N ASP A 60 0.92 18.51 -1.20
CA ASP A 60 0.33 19.66 -0.51
C ASP A 60 0.32 19.55 1.03
N GLY A 61 0.78 18.42 1.58
CA GLY A 61 0.80 18.15 3.02
C GLY A 61 -0.55 17.68 3.58
N THR A 62 -1.57 17.47 2.74
CA THR A 62 -2.91 17.06 3.20
C THR A 62 -2.86 15.72 3.93
N GLU A 63 -3.41 15.69 5.14
CA GLU A 63 -3.61 14.45 5.87
C GLU A 63 -4.93 13.75 5.51
N PHE A 64 -4.91 12.43 5.47
CA PHE A 64 -6.10 11.60 5.27
C PHE A 64 -5.97 10.26 5.99
N LEU A 65 -7.11 9.62 6.25
CA LEU A 65 -7.15 8.32 6.92
C LEU A 65 -7.12 7.18 5.90
N MET A 66 -6.22 6.23 6.13
CA MET A 66 -6.22 4.93 5.49
C MET A 66 -6.58 3.85 6.51
N THR A 67 -7.02 2.69 6.04
CA THR A 67 -7.21 1.52 6.91
C THR A 67 -6.43 0.34 6.36
N TYR A 68 -5.57 -0.24 7.18
CA TYR A 68 -4.95 -1.53 6.91
C TYR A 68 -5.77 -2.62 7.58
N ILE A 69 -6.27 -3.57 6.80
CA ILE A 69 -7.20 -4.61 7.26
C ILE A 69 -6.77 -5.98 6.76
N TYR A 70 -6.91 -7.00 7.60
CA TYR A 70 -6.74 -8.39 7.20
C TYR A 70 -8.10 -9.08 7.09
N TYR A 71 -8.61 -9.27 5.87
CA TYR A 71 -9.78 -10.11 5.67
C TYR A 71 -9.39 -11.59 5.83
N ASN A 72 -9.53 -12.10 7.05
CA ASN A 72 -9.06 -13.42 7.49
C ASN A 72 -10.20 -14.43 7.68
N GLY A 73 -11.39 -14.17 7.16
CA GLY A 73 -12.54 -15.05 7.35
C GLY A 73 -12.28 -16.50 6.95
N LYS A 74 -11.41 -16.78 5.96
CA LYS A 74 -11.02 -18.15 5.59
C LYS A 74 -10.26 -18.87 6.70
N THR A 75 -9.37 -18.18 7.42
CA THR A 75 -8.58 -18.82 8.50
C THR A 75 -9.42 -19.08 9.74
N LEU A 76 -10.55 -18.38 9.88
CA LEU A 76 -11.50 -18.53 10.99
C LEU A 76 -12.77 -19.31 10.60
N GLY A 77 -12.84 -19.88 9.39
CA GLY A 77 -14.02 -20.62 8.93
C GLY A 77 -15.29 -19.77 8.72
N ARG A 78 -15.15 -18.45 8.59
CA ARG A 78 -16.26 -17.48 8.48
C ARG A 78 -16.54 -16.95 7.07
N SER A 79 -15.57 -17.01 6.16
CA SER A 79 -15.74 -16.59 4.75
C SER A 79 -14.67 -17.18 3.85
N THR A 80 -14.71 -16.90 2.54
CA THR A 80 -13.66 -17.33 1.59
C THR A 80 -12.43 -16.41 1.57
N ARG A 81 -12.49 -15.26 2.24
CA ARG A 81 -11.47 -14.21 2.15
C ARG A 81 -10.23 -14.54 2.97
N ASN A 82 -9.07 -14.32 2.36
CA ASN A 82 -7.79 -14.51 3.01
C ASN A 82 -6.75 -13.52 2.45
N GLU A 83 -6.95 -12.22 2.67
CA GLU A 83 -6.16 -11.16 2.02
C GLU A 83 -6.01 -9.92 2.91
N TYR A 84 -4.86 -9.25 2.81
CA TYR A 84 -4.67 -7.93 3.42
C TYR A 84 -5.04 -6.85 2.40
N ARG A 85 -5.61 -5.75 2.87
CA ARG A 85 -5.94 -4.59 2.04
C ARG A 85 -5.57 -3.28 2.71
N LEU A 86 -5.24 -2.31 1.88
CA LEU A 86 -5.11 -0.91 2.23
C LEU A 86 -6.27 -0.13 1.60
N THR A 87 -7.13 0.45 2.43
CA THR A 87 -8.33 1.20 2.02
C THR A 87 -8.21 2.68 2.42
N GLY A 88 -9.16 3.52 2.00
CA GLY A 88 -9.13 4.97 2.28
C GLY A 88 -8.32 5.80 1.29
N LEU A 89 -7.89 5.21 0.16
CA LEU A 89 -7.08 5.88 -0.86
C LEU A 89 -7.91 6.57 -1.95
N THR A 90 -9.23 6.37 -2.03
CA THR A 90 -10.06 6.82 -3.15
C THR A 90 -10.01 8.33 -3.35
N ALA A 91 -10.12 9.12 -2.27
CA ALA A 91 -10.07 10.58 -2.35
C ALA A 91 -8.68 11.07 -2.82
N PHE A 92 -7.61 10.46 -2.31
CA PHE A 92 -6.23 10.72 -2.74
C PHE A 92 -6.06 10.43 -4.23
N MET A 93 -6.45 9.23 -4.69
CA MET A 93 -6.34 8.82 -6.10
C MET A 93 -7.14 9.75 -7.02
N ARG A 94 -8.35 10.15 -6.61
CA ARG A 94 -9.18 11.08 -7.38
C ARG A 94 -8.55 12.47 -7.49
N ARG A 95 -8.01 13.00 -6.39
CA ARG A 95 -7.33 14.32 -6.39
C ARG A 95 -6.14 14.33 -7.35
N HIS A 96 -5.36 13.26 -7.35
CA HIS A 96 -4.21 13.10 -8.25
C HIS A 96 -4.57 12.62 -9.65
N GLN A 97 -5.86 12.44 -9.96
CA GLN A 97 -6.35 11.89 -11.23
C GLN A 97 -5.58 10.62 -11.63
N ALA A 98 -5.43 9.70 -10.68
CA ALA A 98 -4.61 8.50 -10.86
C ALA A 98 -5.14 7.62 -12.00
N THR A 99 -4.22 7.12 -12.81
CA THR A 99 -4.50 6.26 -13.97
C THR A 99 -3.81 4.90 -13.82
N GLU A 100 -4.26 3.93 -14.61
CA GLU A 100 -3.60 2.63 -14.67
C GLU A 100 -2.14 2.81 -15.12
N GLY A 101 -1.23 2.14 -14.42
CA GLY A 101 0.21 2.25 -14.68
C GLY A 101 0.95 3.26 -13.81
N ASP A 102 0.26 4.26 -13.23
CA ASP A 102 0.89 5.18 -12.28
C ASP A 102 1.46 4.42 -11.07
N VAL A 103 2.50 4.98 -10.46
CA VAL A 103 3.18 4.37 -9.33
C VAL A 103 2.82 5.11 -8.05
N LEU A 104 2.11 4.43 -7.15
CA LEU A 104 1.89 4.88 -5.79
C LEU A 104 3.15 4.58 -4.96
N TRP A 105 3.74 5.61 -4.39
CA TRP A 105 4.83 5.50 -3.44
C TRP A 105 4.29 5.63 -2.02
N ILE A 106 4.78 4.76 -1.13
CA ILE A 106 4.40 4.75 0.27
C ILE A 106 5.67 4.68 1.10
N GLU A 107 5.96 5.76 1.84
CA GLU A 107 7.07 5.83 2.78
C GLU A 107 6.54 5.75 4.22
N ARG A 108 7.09 4.84 5.03
CA ARG A 108 6.79 4.76 6.45
C ARG A 108 7.62 5.79 7.21
N VAL A 109 6.95 6.75 7.84
CA VAL A 109 7.59 7.75 8.70
C VAL A 109 7.64 7.25 10.14
N ARG A 110 6.52 6.71 10.64
CA ARG A 110 6.37 6.07 11.95
C ARG A 110 5.43 4.86 11.81
N THR A 111 5.20 4.11 12.88
CA THR A 111 4.36 2.89 12.83
C THR A 111 3.00 3.09 12.16
N SER A 112 2.32 4.21 12.43
CA SER A 112 0.99 4.48 11.87
C SER A 112 0.94 5.73 10.98
N ILE A 113 2.08 6.27 10.57
CA ILE A 113 2.16 7.51 9.77
C ILE A 113 2.98 7.24 8.51
N TYR A 114 2.37 7.54 7.35
CA TYR A 114 2.93 7.28 6.04
C TYR A 114 2.87 8.52 5.16
N ARG A 115 3.91 8.74 4.34
CA ARG A 115 3.87 9.70 3.24
C ARG A 115 3.52 8.99 1.95
N LEU A 116 2.65 9.61 1.16
CA LEU A 116 2.20 9.09 -0.12
C LEU A 116 2.46 10.10 -1.22
N SER A 117 2.93 9.58 -2.35
CA SER A 117 3.06 10.34 -3.60
C SER A 117 2.63 9.48 -4.78
N LEU A 118 2.19 10.12 -5.86
CA LEU A 118 1.84 9.46 -7.10
C LEU A 118 2.81 9.91 -8.19
N GLU A 119 3.46 8.94 -8.83
CA GLU A 119 4.35 9.18 -9.97
C GLU A 119 3.69 8.70 -11.26
N ARG A 120 3.70 9.55 -12.29
CA ARG A 120 3.12 9.22 -13.60
C ARG A 120 4.04 8.28 -14.37
N MET A 121 3.48 7.24 -15.00
CA MET A 121 4.26 6.28 -15.79
C MET A 121 5.12 6.93 -16.88
N LEU A 122 4.66 8.05 -17.46
CA LEU A 122 5.33 8.76 -18.55
C LEU A 122 6.49 9.66 -18.11
N MET A 123 6.75 9.79 -16.81
CA MET A 123 7.91 10.53 -16.31
C MET A 123 9.05 9.55 -16.00
N PRO A 124 10.11 9.50 -16.84
CA PRO A 124 11.28 8.68 -16.52
C PRO A 124 12.01 9.28 -15.32
N ARG A 125 12.13 8.51 -14.24
CA ARG A 125 13.05 8.82 -13.15
C ARG A 125 14.47 8.52 -13.63
N THR A 126 15.36 9.51 -13.52
CA THR A 126 16.73 9.42 -14.07
C THR A 126 17.54 8.28 -13.45
N GLU A 127 17.28 7.88 -12.20
CA GLU A 127 17.81 6.65 -11.61
C GLU A 127 16.83 6.11 -10.55
N LEU A 128 16.39 4.86 -10.69
CA LEU A 128 15.64 4.16 -9.64
C LEU A 128 16.65 3.44 -8.73
N PRO A 129 16.67 3.72 -7.41
CA PRO A 129 17.41 2.89 -6.47
C PRO A 129 16.96 1.43 -6.60
N GLN A 130 17.89 0.48 -6.41
CA GLN A 130 17.74 -0.94 -6.71
C GLN A 130 16.38 -1.50 -6.23
N LYS A 131 15.44 -1.65 -7.18
CA LYS A 131 14.05 -2.04 -6.94
C LYS A 131 13.96 -3.55 -6.79
N ILE A 132 13.40 -4.01 -5.68
CA ILE A 132 13.18 -5.45 -5.42
C ILE A 132 11.70 -5.74 -5.54
N LEU A 133 11.34 -6.62 -6.47
CA LEU A 133 9.96 -7.10 -6.64
C LEU A 133 9.53 -7.91 -5.41
N LEU A 134 8.34 -7.63 -4.87
CA LEU A 134 7.79 -8.37 -3.73
C LEU A 134 6.83 -9.46 -4.21
N LYS A 135 5.69 -9.06 -4.79
CA LYS A 135 4.70 -9.92 -5.45
C LYS A 135 3.71 -9.06 -6.24
N GLY A 136 3.29 -9.53 -7.41
CA GLY A 136 2.41 -8.77 -8.30
C GLY A 136 3.07 -7.44 -8.68
N THR A 137 2.32 -6.35 -8.60
CA THR A 137 2.77 -4.99 -8.96
C THR A 137 3.42 -4.23 -7.79
N TRP A 138 3.77 -4.91 -6.69
CA TRP A 138 4.42 -4.31 -5.53
C TRP A 138 5.93 -4.49 -5.56
N SER A 139 6.65 -3.47 -5.13
CA SER A 139 8.10 -3.51 -4.98
C SER A 139 8.55 -2.72 -3.77
N THR A 140 9.78 -2.95 -3.34
CA THR A 140 10.45 -2.18 -2.29
C THR A 140 11.75 -1.61 -2.82
N ILE A 141 12.22 -0.56 -2.16
CA ILE A 141 13.45 0.14 -2.50
C ILE A 141 14.45 -0.09 -1.37
N ARG A 142 15.64 -0.60 -1.71
CA ARG A 142 16.75 -0.55 -0.76
C ARG A 142 17.29 0.87 -0.75
N LYS A 143 17.26 1.54 0.41
CA LYS A 143 18.23 2.61 0.65
C LYS A 143 19.61 1.94 0.69
N ALA A 144 20.54 2.39 -0.15
CA ALA A 144 21.94 2.04 0.03
C ALA A 144 22.32 2.43 1.45
N ALA A 145 22.93 1.50 2.20
CA ALA A 145 23.57 1.86 3.45
C ALA A 145 24.63 2.91 3.11
N ARG A 146 24.49 4.11 3.67
CA ARG A 146 25.58 5.09 3.69
C ARG A 146 26.56 4.70 4.78
#